data_AF-A0A0N0AL15-F1
#
_entry.id   AF-A0A0N0AL15-F1
#
_cell.length_a   1.000
_cell.length_b   1.000
_cell.length_c   1.000
_cell.angle_alpha   90.00
_cell.angle_beta   90.00
_cell.angle_gamma   90.00
#
_symmetry.space_group_name_H-M   'P 1'
#
loop_
_entity.id
_entity.type
_entity.pdbx_description
1 polymer ?
#
loop_
_entity_poly.entity_id
_entity_poly.type
_entity_poly.pdbx_seq_one_letter_code
_entity_poly.pdbx_strand_id
1 'polypeptide(L)'
;MRLIREARGREVSVVTDAQAEECFALDLVENFPPLGENIDFYYDGPEDFLAHVFFGIEVTREIVAAYAADINGVPIERRLDWRGVLGFLNRRLRSGDRAVGAVIGTSFLFQLPMPGQEGHGIVNELDDELARLFEVVRPNG
;
A
#
# COMPACT_ATOMS: atom_id res chain seq x y z
N MET A 1 48.27 -6.52 -32.27
CA MET A 1 47.46 -5.38 -31.77
C MET A 1 46.22 -5.93 -31.08
N ARG A 2 45.84 -5.27 -29.98
CA ARG A 2 44.88 -5.66 -28.94
C ARG A 2 43.43 -5.89 -29.40
N LEU A 3 42.76 -6.80 -28.68
CA LEU A 3 41.31 -6.87 -28.42
C LEU A 3 40.75 -5.46 -28.09
N ILE A 4 39.48 -5.14 -28.38
CA ILE A 4 38.34 -5.42 -27.49
C ILE A 4 37.05 -5.19 -28.31
N ARG A 5 36.20 -6.22 -28.37
CA ARG A 5 34.76 -6.07 -28.65
C ARG A 5 34.14 -5.53 -27.37
N GLU A 6 33.62 -4.31 -27.41
CA GLU A 6 32.74 -3.79 -26.37
C GLU A 6 31.43 -4.60 -26.38
N ALA A 7 31.33 -5.54 -25.46
CA ALA A 7 30.04 -6.07 -25.06
C ALA A 7 29.34 -4.96 -24.27
N ARG A 8 28.34 -4.31 -24.88
CA ARG A 8 27.34 -3.55 -24.16
C ARG A 8 26.67 -4.50 -23.17
N GLY A 9 27.09 -4.43 -21.91
CA GLY A 9 26.30 -4.96 -20.80
C GLY A 9 24.96 -4.24 -20.84
N ARG A 10 23.89 -4.98 -21.13
CA ARG A 10 22.55 -4.59 -20.68
C ARG A 10 22.65 -4.60 -19.16
N GLU A 11 22.73 -3.42 -18.57
CA GLU A 11 22.41 -3.22 -17.17
C GLU A 11 20.93 -3.59 -17.05
N VAL A 12 20.66 -4.82 -16.64
CA VAL A 12 19.32 -5.20 -16.18
C VAL A 12 19.18 -4.44 -14.87
N SER A 13 18.58 -3.25 -14.93
CA SER A 13 18.24 -2.48 -13.74
C SER A 13 17.37 -3.38 -12.87
N VAL A 14 17.96 -3.93 -11.82
CA VAL A 14 17.23 -4.67 -10.80
C VAL A 14 16.44 -3.60 -10.06
N VAL A 15 15.12 -3.65 -10.17
CA VAL A 15 14.23 -2.78 -9.37
C VAL A 15 14.56 -3.04 -7.91
N THR A 16 14.95 -1.99 -7.18
CA THR A 16 15.20 -2.09 -5.74
C THR A 16 13.88 -2.20 -4.99
N ASP A 17 13.91 -2.68 -3.74
CA ASP A 17 12.70 -2.72 -2.90
C ASP A 17 12.10 -1.31 -2.75
N ALA A 18 12.93 -0.28 -2.54
CA ALA A 18 12.49 1.12 -2.48
C ALA A 18 11.79 1.58 -3.77
N GLN A 19 12.32 1.23 -4.94
CA GLN A 19 11.69 1.55 -6.23
C GLN A 19 10.36 0.80 -6.43
N ALA A 20 10.28 -0.46 -5.99
CA ALA A 20 9.04 -1.23 -6.05
C ALA A 20 7.96 -0.63 -5.14
N GLU A 21 8.35 -0.16 -3.95
CA GLU A 21 7.48 0.50 -2.99
C GLU A 21 7.01 1.89 -3.46
N GLU A 22 7.92 2.70 -4.02
CA GLU A 22 7.59 3.98 -4.67
C GLU A 22 6.60 3.77 -5.82
N CYS A 23 6.91 2.86 -6.76
CA CYS A 23 6.01 2.55 -7.87
C CYS A 23 4.62 2.10 -7.37
N PHE A 24 4.59 1.28 -6.32
CA PHE A 24 3.34 0.84 -5.71
C PHE A 24 2.52 1.99 -5.11
N ALA A 25 3.17 2.94 -4.42
CA ALA A 25 2.50 4.11 -3.87
C ALA A 25 1.98 5.05 -4.95
N LEU A 26 2.77 5.28 -6.00
CA LEU A 26 2.37 6.10 -7.14
C LEU A 26 1.21 5.46 -7.91
N ASP A 27 1.28 4.14 -8.17
CA ASP A 27 0.17 3.38 -8.77
C ASP A 27 -1.11 3.51 -7.94
N LEU A 28 -1.00 3.44 -6.60
CA LEU A 28 -2.14 3.60 -5.70
C LEU A 28 -2.75 5.00 -5.85
N VAL A 29 -1.94 6.05 -5.79
CA VAL A 29 -2.42 7.44 -5.89
C VAL A 29 -3.01 7.75 -7.27
N GLU A 30 -2.44 7.19 -8.34
CA GLU A 30 -3.01 7.34 -9.68
C GLU A 30 -4.44 6.76 -9.76
N ASN A 31 -4.68 5.62 -9.11
CA ASN A 31 -5.99 4.97 -9.08
C ASN A 31 -6.94 5.58 -8.03
N PHE A 32 -6.41 6.16 -6.96
CA PHE A 32 -7.16 6.73 -5.84
C PHE A 32 -6.58 8.10 -5.44
N PRO A 33 -6.79 9.16 -6.26
CA PRO A 33 -6.17 10.47 -6.06
C PRO A 33 -6.32 11.10 -4.66
N PRO A 34 -7.44 10.91 -3.91
CA PRO A 34 -7.53 11.44 -2.55
C PRO A 34 -6.45 10.94 -1.59
N LEU A 35 -5.85 9.77 -1.84
CA LEU A 35 -4.75 9.24 -1.01
C LEU A 35 -3.41 9.95 -1.27
N GLY A 36 -3.30 10.70 -2.36
CA GLY A 36 -2.07 11.37 -2.78
C GLY A 36 -1.92 12.80 -2.30
N GLU A 37 -2.89 13.38 -1.60
CA GLU A 37 -2.88 14.81 -1.26
C GLU A 37 -1.63 15.24 -0.48
N ASN A 38 -1.04 14.30 0.27
CA ASN A 38 0.11 14.52 1.14
C ASN A 38 1.34 13.66 0.76
N ILE A 39 1.37 13.04 -0.43
CA ILE A 39 2.42 12.09 -0.79
C ILE A 39 3.83 12.71 -0.78
N ASP A 40 3.95 13.99 -1.15
CA ASP A 40 5.21 14.74 -1.17
C ASP A 40 5.88 14.83 0.21
N PHE A 41 5.14 14.75 1.32
CA PHE A 41 5.72 14.73 2.67
C PHE A 41 6.51 13.46 2.98
N TYR A 42 6.26 12.39 2.23
CA TYR A 42 6.89 11.10 2.39
C TYR A 42 7.98 10.86 1.35
N TYR A 43 8.26 11.86 0.53
CA TYR A 43 9.17 11.79 -0.59
C TYR A 43 10.43 12.64 -0.34
N ASP A 44 11.58 12.01 -0.18
CA ASP A 44 12.89 12.70 -0.14
C ASP A 44 13.77 12.34 -1.36
N GLY A 45 13.19 11.65 -2.36
CA GLY A 45 13.85 11.17 -3.57
C GLY A 45 13.44 9.74 -3.94
N PRO A 46 13.75 9.26 -5.16
CA PRO A 46 13.36 7.92 -5.62
C PRO A 46 14.03 6.76 -4.87
N GLU A 47 15.10 7.03 -4.11
CA GLU A 47 15.73 6.05 -3.21
C GLU A 47 15.28 6.21 -1.75
N ASP A 48 14.56 7.30 -1.42
CA ASP A 48 14.24 7.73 -0.07
C ASP A 48 12.72 7.96 0.14
N PHE A 49 11.89 7.20 -0.57
CA PHE A 49 10.44 7.21 -0.35
C PHE A 49 10.06 6.42 0.92
N LEU A 50 9.43 7.08 1.88
CA LEU A 50 9.04 6.49 3.16
C LEU A 50 7.70 5.73 3.06
N ALA A 51 7.65 4.69 2.22
CA ALA A 51 6.45 3.92 1.94
C ALA A 51 5.78 3.40 3.22
N HIS A 52 6.56 2.87 4.16
CA HIS A 52 6.03 2.39 5.44
C HIS A 52 5.30 3.45 6.26
N VAL A 53 5.77 4.70 6.20
CA VAL A 53 5.16 5.83 6.92
C VAL A 53 3.92 6.32 6.18
N PHE A 54 4.01 6.46 4.86
CA PHE A 54 2.87 6.84 4.01
C PHE A 54 1.71 5.86 4.18
N PHE A 55 1.98 4.55 4.07
CA PHE A 55 0.96 3.52 4.23
C PHE A 55 0.46 3.40 5.67
N GLY A 56 1.39 3.46 6.64
CA GLY A 56 1.09 3.29 8.05
C GLY A 56 0.25 4.39 8.68
N ILE A 57 0.51 5.64 8.30
CA ILE A 57 -0.10 6.80 8.96
C ILE A 57 -1.19 7.41 8.11
N GLU A 58 -0.96 7.58 6.81
CA GLU A 58 -1.88 8.33 5.95
C GLU A 58 -2.90 7.41 5.29
N VAL A 59 -2.43 6.47 4.45
CA VAL A 59 -3.30 5.61 3.63
C VAL A 59 -4.25 4.79 4.51
N THR A 60 -3.73 4.17 5.56
CA THR A 60 -4.56 3.36 6.47
C THR A 60 -5.64 4.21 7.13
N ARG A 61 -5.29 5.41 7.62
CA ARG A 61 -6.25 6.31 8.29
C ARG A 61 -7.37 6.71 7.34
N GLU A 62 -7.03 7.13 6.12
CA GLU A 62 -8.01 7.59 5.14
C GLU A 62 -8.95 6.47 4.68
N ILE A 63 -8.43 5.24 4.47
CA ILE A 63 -9.26 4.08 4.13
C ILE A 63 -10.22 3.74 5.29
N VAL A 64 -9.72 3.72 6.53
CA VAL A 64 -10.54 3.42 7.72
C VAL A 64 -11.61 4.50 7.93
N ALA A 65 -11.26 5.78 7.76
CA ALA A 65 -12.20 6.89 7.87
C ALA A 65 -13.29 6.80 6.79
N ALA A 66 -12.92 6.49 5.55
CA ALA A 66 -13.86 6.30 4.45
C ALA A 66 -14.81 5.12 4.70
N TYR A 67 -14.29 3.99 5.20
CA TYR A 67 -15.10 2.84 5.63
C TYR A 67 -16.09 3.23 6.73
N ALA A 68 -15.61 3.86 7.81
CA ALA A 68 -16.42 4.26 8.95
C ALA A 68 -17.54 5.22 8.54
N ALA A 69 -17.24 6.19 7.68
CA ALA A 69 -18.23 7.12 7.17
C ALA A 69 -19.29 6.43 6.29
N ASP A 70 -18.91 5.47 5.45
CA ASP A 70 -19.83 4.71 4.60
C ASP A 70 -20.85 3.91 5.45
N ILE A 71 -20.36 3.14 6.44
CA ILE A 71 -21.25 2.33 7.30
C ILE A 71 -22.15 3.16 8.21
N ASN A 72 -21.71 4.36 8.60
CA ASN A 72 -22.47 5.27 9.45
C ASN A 72 -23.36 6.24 8.65
N GLY A 73 -23.35 6.16 7.31
CA GLY A 73 -24.13 7.04 6.45
C GLY A 73 -23.70 8.51 6.50
N VAL A 74 -22.45 8.79 6.89
CA VAL A 74 -21.91 10.15 7.01
C VAL A 74 -21.52 10.65 5.60
N PRO A 75 -22.04 11.80 5.15
CA PRO A 75 -21.58 12.42 3.91
C PRO A 75 -20.14 12.92 4.08
N ILE A 76 -19.26 12.53 3.17
CA ILE A 76 -17.89 13.04 3.06
C ILE A 76 -17.74 13.66 1.68
N GLU A 77 -17.21 14.88 1.63
CA GLU A 77 -17.10 15.70 0.41
C GLU A 77 -16.22 15.02 -0.66
N ARG A 78 -15.20 14.27 -0.23
CA ARG A 78 -14.38 13.40 -1.08
C ARG A 78 -14.55 11.96 -0.63
N ARG A 79 -15.48 11.23 -1.26
CA ARG A 79 -15.62 9.80 -1.03
C ARG A 79 -14.46 9.05 -1.66
N LEU A 80 -13.52 8.63 -0.83
CA LEU A 80 -12.56 7.59 -1.19
C LEU A 80 -13.31 6.26 -1.38
N ASP A 81 -13.12 5.61 -2.53
CA ASP A 81 -13.62 4.25 -2.77
C ASP A 81 -12.77 3.23 -2.00
N TRP A 82 -13.05 3.07 -0.71
CA TRP A 82 -12.30 2.16 0.16
C TRP A 82 -12.36 0.71 -0.32
N ARG A 83 -13.47 0.27 -0.93
CA ARG A 83 -13.60 -1.08 -1.49
C ARG A 83 -12.69 -1.27 -2.69
N GLY A 84 -12.65 -0.27 -3.58
CA GLY A 84 -11.72 -0.23 -4.70
C GLY A 84 -10.26 -0.34 -4.24
N VAL A 85 -9.90 0.37 -3.16
CA VAL A 85 -8.56 0.32 -2.58
C VAL A 85 -8.22 -1.07 -2.05
N LEU A 86 -9.09 -1.69 -1.24
CA LEU A 86 -8.85 -3.06 -0.77
C LEU A 86 -8.67 -4.04 -1.93
N GLY A 87 -9.51 -3.93 -2.97
CA GLY A 87 -9.38 -4.73 -4.18
C GLY A 87 -8.05 -4.51 -4.92
N PHE A 88 -7.54 -3.27 -4.93
CA PHE A 88 -6.23 -2.95 -5.48
C PHE A 88 -5.10 -3.61 -4.68
N LEU A 89 -5.11 -3.48 -3.35
CA LEU A 89 -4.10 -4.10 -2.48
C LEU A 89 -4.08 -5.62 -2.62
N ASN A 90 -5.25 -6.26 -2.66
CA ASN A 90 -5.39 -7.70 -2.87
C ASN A 90 -4.78 -8.14 -4.22
N ARG A 91 -5.00 -7.38 -5.30
CA ARG A 91 -4.36 -7.64 -6.60
C ARG A 91 -2.85 -7.49 -6.56
N ARG A 92 -2.32 -6.50 -5.84
CA ARG A 92 -0.87 -6.31 -5.68
C ARG A 92 -0.23 -7.46 -4.91
N LEU A 93 -0.88 -7.98 -3.85
CA LEU A 93 -0.40 -9.19 -3.18
C LEU A 93 -0.33 -10.40 -4.12
N ARG A 94 -1.33 -10.60 -4.99
CA ARG A 94 -1.33 -11.69 -5.98
C ARG A 94 -0.19 -11.62 -7.00
N SER A 95 0.41 -10.45 -7.21
CA SER A 95 1.57 -10.31 -8.11
C SER A 95 2.85 -10.93 -7.54
N GLY A 96 2.91 -11.18 -6.22
CA GLY A 96 4.04 -11.84 -5.56
C GLY A 96 5.26 -10.96 -5.29
N ASP A 97 5.14 -9.64 -5.45
CA ASP A 97 6.20 -8.69 -5.08
C ASP A 97 6.37 -8.66 -3.55
N ARG A 98 7.58 -8.98 -3.08
CA ARG A 98 7.86 -9.12 -1.64
C ARG A 98 7.94 -7.78 -0.92
N ALA A 99 8.48 -6.75 -1.56
CA ALA A 99 8.61 -5.42 -0.95
C ALA A 99 7.20 -4.82 -0.74
N VAL A 100 6.37 -4.92 -1.77
CA VAL A 100 4.95 -4.52 -1.69
C VAL A 100 4.20 -5.35 -0.65
N GLY A 101 4.42 -6.66 -0.61
CA GLY A 101 3.82 -7.52 0.42
C GLY A 101 4.22 -7.13 1.84
N ALA A 102 5.48 -6.73 2.05
CA ALA A 102 5.98 -6.26 3.34
C ALA A 102 5.32 -4.94 3.77
N VAL A 103 5.18 -3.97 2.87
CA VAL A 103 4.46 -2.71 3.14
C VAL A 103 3.00 -2.96 3.46
N ILE A 104 2.29 -3.77 2.65
CA ILE A 104 0.88 -4.09 2.90
C ILE A 104 0.72 -4.79 4.26
N GLY A 105 1.57 -5.76 4.56
CA GLY A 105 1.49 -6.51 5.82
C GLY A 105 1.79 -5.65 7.05
N THR A 106 2.94 -4.97 7.06
CA THR A 106 3.47 -4.31 8.26
C THR A 106 2.99 -2.86 8.44
N SER A 107 2.59 -2.20 7.35
CA SER A 107 2.18 -0.80 7.38
C SER A 107 0.69 -0.63 7.18
N PHE A 108 0.01 -1.47 6.39
CA PHE A 108 -1.45 -1.38 6.27
C PHE A 108 -2.18 -2.33 7.24
N LEU A 109 -2.03 -3.64 7.06
CA LEU A 109 -2.79 -4.66 7.80
C LEU A 109 -2.50 -4.63 9.31
N PHE A 110 -1.23 -4.46 9.68
CA PHE A 110 -0.85 -4.35 11.09
C PHE A 110 -1.45 -3.10 11.77
N GLN A 111 -1.69 -2.03 11.01
CA GLN A 111 -2.22 -0.75 11.51
C GLN A 111 -3.76 -0.66 11.48
N LEU A 112 -4.45 -1.71 11.02
CA LEU A 112 -5.92 -1.72 11.06
C LEU A 112 -6.44 -1.61 12.50
N PRO A 113 -7.66 -1.08 12.72
CA PRO A 113 -8.17 -0.90 14.06
C PRO A 113 -8.33 -2.23 14.83
N MET A 114 -8.07 -2.22 16.13
CA MET A 114 -8.29 -3.32 17.07
C MET A 114 -9.79 -3.52 17.36
N PRO A 115 -10.20 -4.70 17.85
CA PRO A 115 -11.57 -4.91 18.33
C PRO A 115 -12.02 -3.82 19.32
N GLY A 116 -13.18 -3.22 19.04
CA GLY A 116 -13.75 -2.12 19.83
C GLY A 116 -13.30 -0.71 19.40
N GLN A 117 -12.35 -0.59 18.48
CA GLN A 117 -12.01 0.70 17.85
C GLN A 117 -12.94 1.00 16.67
N GLU A 118 -13.16 2.29 16.40
CA GLU A 118 -13.92 2.73 15.24
C GLU A 118 -13.29 2.21 13.95
N GLY A 119 -14.14 1.77 13.01
CA GLY A 119 -13.70 1.23 11.73
C GLY A 119 -13.14 -0.20 11.77
N HIS A 120 -13.05 -0.86 12.94
CA HIS A 120 -12.58 -2.25 13.05
C HIS A 120 -13.32 -3.23 12.13
N GLY A 121 -14.59 -2.97 11.83
CA GLY A 121 -15.40 -3.80 10.94
C GLY A 121 -14.78 -4.00 9.54
N ILE A 122 -13.86 -3.12 9.11
CA ILE A 122 -13.14 -3.24 7.84
C ILE A 122 -12.33 -4.54 7.73
N VAL A 123 -11.92 -5.14 8.85
CA VAL A 123 -11.22 -6.42 8.87
C VAL A 123 -12.08 -7.54 8.25
N ASN A 124 -13.41 -7.45 8.37
CA ASN A 124 -14.33 -8.43 7.76
C ASN A 124 -14.51 -8.23 6.25
N GLU A 125 -13.97 -7.15 5.69
CA GLU A 125 -14.05 -6.80 4.26
C GLU A 125 -12.76 -7.18 3.51
N LEU A 126 -11.79 -7.80 4.19
CA LEU A 126 -10.55 -8.24 3.56
C LEU A 126 -10.80 -9.47 2.68
N ASP A 127 -10.48 -9.36 1.39
CA ASP A 127 -10.49 -10.49 0.44
C ASP A 127 -9.33 -11.48 0.68
N ASP A 128 -9.37 -12.64 0.02
CA ASP A 128 -8.48 -13.81 0.21
C ASP A 128 -7.02 -13.53 0.60
N GLU A 129 -6.25 -12.78 -0.20
CA GLU A 129 -4.81 -12.60 0.06
C GLU A 129 -4.58 -11.62 1.22
N LEU A 130 -5.42 -10.60 1.33
CA LEU A 130 -5.36 -9.66 2.45
C LEU A 130 -5.75 -10.36 3.76
N ALA A 131 -6.82 -11.15 3.76
CA ALA A 131 -7.25 -11.92 4.93
C ALA A 131 -6.17 -12.92 5.36
N ARG A 132 -5.59 -13.68 4.42
CA ARG A 132 -4.50 -14.62 4.71
C ARG A 132 -3.28 -13.90 5.30
N LEU A 133 -2.88 -12.77 4.71
CA LEU A 133 -1.73 -12.02 5.22
C LEU A 133 -2.04 -11.40 6.59
N PHE A 134 -3.28 -10.93 6.80
CA PHE A 134 -3.75 -10.36 8.06
C PHE A 134 -3.62 -11.37 9.21
N GLU A 135 -4.07 -12.62 9.02
CA GLU A 135 -3.92 -13.69 10.02
C GLU A 135 -2.45 -13.95 10.40
N VAL A 136 -1.52 -13.82 9.45
CA VAL A 136 -0.08 -14.00 9.69
C VAL A 136 0.50 -12.82 10.48
N VAL A 137 0.18 -11.58 10.10
CA VAL A 137 0.75 -10.39 10.76
C VAL A 137 0.07 -10.07 12.09
N ARG A 138 -1.16 -10.55 12.29
CA ARG A 138 -2.00 -10.31 13.47
C ARG A 138 -2.70 -11.61 13.93
N PRO A 139 -1.94 -12.57 14.49
CA PRO A 139 -2.46 -13.89 14.84
C PRO A 139 -3.53 -13.91 15.95
N ASN A 140 -3.76 -12.79 16.65
CA ASN A 140 -4.74 -12.67 17.72
C ASN A 140 -5.87 -11.67 17.42
N GLY A 141 -6.01 -11.22 16.17
CA GLY A 141 -6.87 -10.08 15.82
C GLY A 141 -6.21 -8.78 16.27
#